data_AF-A0A3P7N0M0-F1
#
_entry.id   AF-A0A3P7N0M0-F1
#
_cell.length_a   1.000
_cell.length_b   1.000
_cell.length_c   1.000
_cell.angle_alpha   90.00
_cell.angle_beta   90.00
_cell.angle_gamma   90.00
#
_symmetry.space_group_name_H-M   'P 1'
#
loop_
_entity.id
_entity.type
_entity.pdbx_description
1 polymer ?
#
loop_
_entity_poly.entity_id
_entity_poly.type
_entity_poly.pdbx_seq_one_letter_code
_entity_poly.pdbx_strand_id
1 'polypeptide(L)'
;MGWPALGQRELGTLHAELTMNAAGVARAHVQQLPFKRHTTIVFDHSSQDHISGKNASPQHARQIIGELCGAQDRVAPDAASHFADLVNHLRGLSATEIVSVSSPGCGAFADALAACASQSCLAHLGNLINAGAAPESVYSSLSLVPAPEDGIVDSVASFIDRVPLHGLLPVSSMVQSYCNGHPECGRNPSVQRIIQSIVAKLPAGCRVGERFDEIEKTVIILKSVGNIANEQHSLPSILACIDNQHIPRDVKLAAINALRRKPCSQQRNDKISKLYRDHKEDVEVRIESFRQLMQCPSDDIVQNIVDALRNETINQVGSYVWSFLNTKRRSTNPGSYDLQNVLKRFHIPQRFDVDPRRFSRYYEFGYFDKERSFFENDQLFNE
;
A
#
# COMPACT_ATOMS: atom_id res chain seq x y z
N MET A 1 67.59 54.37 -5.87
CA MET A 1 66.21 54.42 -6.41
C MET A 1 65.37 53.46 -5.58
N GLY A 2 64.54 54.01 -4.69
CA GLY A 2 63.51 53.28 -3.92
C GLY A 2 62.35 52.85 -4.82
N TRP A 3 61.41 51.98 -4.48
CA TRP A 3 60.84 51.48 -3.22
C TRP A 3 60.12 50.12 -3.48
N PRO A 4 59.68 49.39 -2.44
CA PRO A 4 59.05 48.07 -2.54
C PRO A 4 57.57 48.13 -2.94
N ALA A 5 57.08 47.06 -3.57
CA ALA A 5 55.66 46.84 -3.85
C ALA A 5 54.89 46.51 -2.55
N LEU A 6 54.30 47.53 -1.95
CA LEU A 6 53.10 47.45 -1.10
C LEU A 6 51.92 47.02 -2.00
N GLY A 7 50.94 46.23 -1.62
CA GLY A 7 50.45 45.75 -0.33
C GLY A 7 49.04 45.21 -0.62
N GLN A 8 48.65 44.12 0.05
CA GLN A 8 47.32 43.53 -0.04
C GLN A 8 46.23 44.60 0.17
N ARG A 9 45.36 44.80 -0.81
CA ARG A 9 44.07 45.46 -0.57
C ARG A 9 43.08 44.39 -0.16
N GLU A 10 42.78 44.37 1.13
CA GLU A 10 41.67 43.64 1.71
C GLU A 10 40.38 43.99 0.96
N LEU A 11 39.74 42.98 0.38
CA LEU A 11 38.34 43.06 -0.05
C LEU A 11 37.51 43.17 1.22
N GLY A 12 37.10 44.39 1.58
CA GLY A 12 36.21 44.63 2.69
C GLY A 12 34.90 43.85 2.49
N THR A 13 34.61 42.93 3.41
CA THR A 13 33.34 42.21 3.47
C THR A 13 32.27 43.11 4.09
N LEU A 14 31.15 43.30 3.38
CA LEU A 14 29.98 44.00 3.90
C LEU A 14 29.13 43.01 4.71
N HIS A 15 29.22 43.10 6.04
CA HIS A 15 28.29 42.40 6.93
C HIS A 15 27.05 43.27 7.12
N ALA A 16 25.90 42.81 6.61
CA ALA A 16 24.60 43.40 6.91
C ALA A 16 23.90 42.53 7.95
N GLU A 17 23.68 43.09 9.14
CA GLU A 17 22.88 42.49 10.20
C GLU A 17 21.58 43.28 10.31
N LEU A 18 20.43 42.63 10.08
CA LEU A 18 19.12 43.26 10.18
C LEU A 18 18.46 42.78 11.47
N THR A 19 18.44 43.64 12.49
CA THR A 19 17.78 43.34 13.77
C THR A 19 16.42 44.02 13.81
N MET A 20 15.35 43.22 13.86
CA MET A 20 13.98 43.73 14.00
C MET A 20 13.59 43.68 15.47
N ASN A 21 13.61 44.82 16.15
CA ASN A 21 13.17 44.94 17.54
C ASN A 21 11.78 45.57 17.57
N ALA A 22 10.79 44.83 18.07
CA ALA A 22 9.46 45.36 18.32
C ALA A 22 9.53 46.36 19.49
N ALA A 23 9.42 47.66 19.20
CA ALA A 23 9.52 48.75 20.17
C ALA A 23 8.29 48.90 21.10
N GLY A 24 7.41 47.89 21.15
CA GLY A 24 6.18 47.88 21.93
C GLY A 24 4.92 47.69 21.07
N VAL A 25 3.85 47.21 21.71
CA VAL A 25 2.54 47.01 21.08
C VAL A 25 1.70 48.27 21.31
N ALA A 26 1.50 49.07 20.26
CA ALA A 26 0.46 50.09 20.30
C ALA A 26 -0.91 49.40 20.30
N ARG A 27 -1.71 49.59 21.35
CA ARG A 27 -3.13 49.18 21.32
C ARG A 27 -3.86 50.11 20.37
N ALA A 28 -3.98 49.72 19.11
CA ALA A 28 -5.02 50.26 18.26
C ALA A 28 -6.37 49.93 18.91
N HIS A 29 -7.21 50.94 19.14
CA HIS A 29 -8.61 50.71 19.49
C HIS A 29 -9.29 50.11 18.26
N VAL A 30 -9.14 48.79 18.08
CA VAL A 30 -9.92 48.05 17.11
C VAL A 30 -11.33 48.00 17.67
N GLN A 31 -12.22 48.78 17.08
CA GLN A 31 -13.65 48.59 17.29
C GLN A 31 -13.93 47.15 16.85
N GLN A 32 -14.14 46.24 17.81
CA GLN A 32 -14.47 44.85 17.51
C GLN A 32 -15.84 44.86 16.83
N LEU A 33 -15.82 44.84 15.50
CA LEU A 33 -17.02 44.57 14.72
C LEU A 33 -17.54 43.19 15.17
N PRO A 34 -18.84 43.03 15.43
CA PRO A 34 -19.39 41.74 15.82
C PRO A 34 -19.32 40.80 14.61
N PHE A 35 -18.27 39.99 14.53
CA PHE A 35 -18.14 38.96 13.52
C PHE A 35 -18.99 37.76 13.93
N LYS A 36 -19.90 37.32 13.05
CA LYS A 36 -20.73 36.11 13.28
C LYS A 36 -19.90 34.83 13.41
N ARG A 37 -18.70 34.79 12.85
CA ARG A 37 -17.81 33.63 12.85
C ARG A 37 -16.37 34.07 12.65
N HIS A 38 -15.46 33.55 13.48
CA HIS A 38 -14.03 33.60 13.22
C HIS A 38 -13.64 32.31 12.50
N THR A 39 -13.08 32.42 11.30
CA THR A 39 -12.50 31.29 10.56
C THR A 39 -11.01 31.55 10.34
N THR A 40 -10.24 30.48 10.19
CA THR A 40 -8.81 30.61 9.88
C THR A 40 -8.64 31.07 8.42
N ILE A 41 -7.48 31.64 8.10
CA ILE A 41 -7.06 31.95 6.72
C ILE A 41 -6.59 30.70 5.96
N VAL A 42 -6.47 29.56 6.66
CA VAL A 42 -6.19 28.27 6.04
C VAL A 42 -7.48 27.79 5.39
N PHE A 43 -7.37 27.38 4.13
CA PHE A 43 -8.52 26.86 3.39
C PHE A 43 -9.13 25.66 4.14
N ASP A 44 -10.38 25.80 4.55
CA ASP A 44 -11.09 24.81 5.34
C ASP A 44 -11.77 23.78 4.42
N HIS A 45 -11.16 22.60 4.32
CA HIS A 45 -11.68 21.49 3.52
C HIS A 45 -12.98 20.88 4.08
N SER A 46 -13.35 21.13 5.34
CA SER A 46 -14.63 20.65 5.91
C SER A 46 -15.86 21.23 5.21
N SER A 47 -15.68 22.33 4.47
CA SER A 47 -16.74 22.91 3.66
C SER A 47 -17.08 22.10 2.40
N GLN A 48 -16.22 21.18 1.94
CA GLN A 48 -16.54 20.25 0.86
C GLN A 48 -17.49 19.13 1.33
N ASP A 49 -17.40 18.70 2.59
CA ASP A 49 -18.37 17.76 3.19
C ASP A 49 -19.79 18.33 3.20
N HIS A 50 -19.91 19.66 3.33
CA HIS A 50 -21.18 20.38 3.26
C HIS A 50 -21.71 20.64 1.84
N ILE A 51 -20.90 20.46 0.78
CA ILE A 51 -21.37 20.60 -0.61
C ILE A 51 -22.14 19.33 -1.03
N SER A 52 -21.68 18.14 -0.62
CA SER A 52 -22.38 16.87 -0.88
C SER A 52 -23.77 16.82 -0.23
N GLY A 53 -23.95 17.46 0.93
CA GLY A 53 -25.24 17.49 1.64
C GLY A 53 -26.35 18.33 1.00
N LYS A 54 -26.04 19.27 0.08
CA LYS A 54 -27.07 20.17 -0.49
C LYS A 54 -27.96 19.51 -1.56
N ASN A 55 -27.52 18.39 -2.14
CA ASN A 55 -28.25 17.69 -3.20
C ASN A 55 -28.64 16.24 -2.80
N ALA A 56 -28.34 15.80 -1.58
CA ALA A 56 -28.69 14.45 -1.14
C ALA A 56 -30.20 14.35 -0.87
N SER A 57 -30.87 13.39 -1.50
CA SER A 57 -32.32 13.20 -1.35
C SER A 57 -32.62 11.71 -1.19
N PRO A 58 -33.16 11.27 -0.04
CA PRO A 58 -33.57 9.88 0.14
C PRO A 58 -34.58 9.42 -0.91
N GLN A 59 -35.44 10.32 -1.37
CA GLN A 59 -36.47 10.03 -2.38
C GLN A 59 -35.84 9.73 -3.74
N HIS A 60 -34.88 10.55 -4.19
CA HIS A 60 -34.17 10.31 -5.45
C HIS A 60 -33.31 9.05 -5.36
N ALA A 61 -32.65 8.80 -4.21
CA ALA A 61 -31.90 7.57 -4.01
C ALA A 61 -32.80 6.33 -4.17
N ARG A 62 -34.02 6.34 -3.58
CA ARG A 62 -34.99 5.24 -3.77
C ARG A 62 -35.43 5.08 -5.22
N GLN A 63 -35.64 6.18 -5.94
CA GLN A 63 -36.01 6.13 -7.36
C GLN A 63 -34.92 5.44 -8.18
N ILE A 64 -33.68 5.89 -8.02
CA ILE A 64 -32.52 5.33 -8.73
C ILE A 64 -32.32 3.85 -8.37
N ILE A 65 -32.50 3.49 -7.09
CA ILE A 65 -32.51 2.08 -6.67
C ILE A 65 -33.60 1.32 -7.42
N GLY A 66 -34.82 1.84 -7.54
CA GLY A 66 -35.89 1.20 -8.31
C GLY A 66 -35.52 0.97 -9.78
N GLU A 67 -34.83 1.92 -10.41
CA GLU A 67 -34.38 1.83 -11.80
C GLU A 67 -33.24 0.82 -11.97
N LEU A 68 -32.24 0.83 -11.09
CA LEU A 68 -31.07 -0.07 -11.15
C LEU A 68 -31.39 -1.50 -10.70
N CYS A 69 -32.32 -1.67 -9.78
CA CYS A 69 -32.66 -2.96 -9.16
C CYS A 69 -33.91 -3.60 -9.80
N GLY A 70 -34.51 -2.95 -10.80
CA GLY A 70 -35.62 -3.51 -11.56
C GLY A 70 -35.19 -4.74 -12.37
N ALA A 71 -36.10 -5.70 -12.55
CA ALA A 71 -35.84 -6.87 -13.39
C ALA A 71 -35.77 -6.43 -14.86
N GLN A 72 -34.55 -6.20 -15.37
CA GLN A 72 -34.28 -5.96 -16.78
C GLN A 72 -33.32 -7.02 -17.31
N ASP A 73 -33.64 -7.59 -18.47
CA ASP A 73 -32.80 -8.59 -19.16
C ASP A 73 -31.47 -7.99 -19.68
N ARG A 74 -31.33 -6.66 -19.67
CA ARG A 74 -30.16 -5.93 -20.16
C ARG A 74 -29.83 -4.75 -19.25
N VAL A 75 -28.54 -4.45 -19.14
CA VAL A 75 -28.06 -3.23 -18.47
C VAL A 75 -28.49 -2.02 -19.30
N ALA A 76 -29.19 -1.07 -18.68
CA ALA A 76 -29.62 0.15 -19.34
C ALA A 76 -28.41 1.03 -19.73
N PRO A 77 -28.45 1.78 -20.85
CA PRO A 77 -27.33 2.61 -21.31
C PRO A 77 -26.87 3.68 -20.31
N ASP A 78 -27.78 4.14 -19.47
CA ASP A 78 -27.62 5.15 -18.42
C ASP A 78 -27.30 4.56 -17.05
N ALA A 79 -27.27 3.23 -16.90
CA ALA A 79 -27.07 2.55 -15.62
C ALA A 79 -25.79 2.99 -14.89
N ALA A 80 -24.71 3.26 -15.62
CA ALA A 80 -23.47 3.76 -15.03
C ALA A 80 -23.62 5.18 -14.44
N SER A 81 -24.37 6.06 -15.13
CA SER A 81 -24.67 7.41 -14.63
C SER A 81 -25.55 7.32 -13.39
N HIS A 82 -26.62 6.54 -13.45
CA HIS A 82 -27.51 6.29 -12.32
C HIS A 82 -26.76 5.71 -11.12
N PHE A 83 -25.83 4.78 -11.34
CA PHE A 83 -24.98 4.26 -10.26
C PHE A 83 -24.12 5.35 -9.62
N ALA A 84 -23.47 6.20 -10.43
CA ALA A 84 -22.69 7.32 -9.92
C ALA A 84 -23.56 8.32 -9.12
N ASP A 85 -24.76 8.60 -9.59
CA ASP A 85 -25.73 9.47 -8.91
C ASP A 85 -26.21 8.88 -7.60
N LEU A 86 -26.50 7.57 -7.57
CA LEU A 86 -26.85 6.85 -6.34
C LEU A 86 -25.73 6.97 -5.31
N VAL A 87 -24.49 6.71 -5.71
CA VAL A 87 -23.31 6.81 -4.84
C VAL A 87 -23.16 8.24 -4.29
N ASN A 88 -23.36 9.27 -5.12
CA ASN A 88 -23.30 10.67 -4.70
C ASN A 88 -24.42 11.02 -3.70
N HIS A 89 -25.65 10.56 -3.94
CA HIS A 89 -26.74 10.78 -2.98
C HIS A 89 -26.46 10.07 -1.66
N LEU A 90 -26.06 8.79 -1.68
CA LEU A 90 -25.77 8.01 -0.48
C LEU A 90 -24.67 8.64 0.40
N ARG A 91 -23.64 9.27 -0.21
CA ARG A 91 -22.59 9.99 0.53
C ARG A 91 -23.13 11.11 1.41
N GLY A 92 -24.17 11.81 0.96
CA GLY A 92 -24.76 12.93 1.70
C GLY A 92 -25.90 12.53 2.63
N LEU A 93 -26.33 11.26 2.65
CA LEU A 93 -27.38 10.79 3.54
C LEU A 93 -26.86 10.47 4.95
N SER A 94 -27.68 10.76 5.95
CA SER A 94 -27.46 10.29 7.32
C SER A 94 -27.67 8.79 7.44
N ALA A 95 -27.18 8.19 8.55
CA ALA A 95 -27.36 6.76 8.81
C ALA A 95 -28.84 6.32 8.83
N THR A 96 -29.73 7.15 9.40
CA THR A 96 -31.17 6.87 9.43
C THR A 96 -31.80 6.94 8.05
N GLU A 97 -31.37 7.88 7.21
CA GLU A 97 -31.83 8.01 5.83
C GLU A 97 -31.36 6.83 4.96
N ILE A 98 -30.10 6.39 5.10
CA ILE A 98 -29.58 5.20 4.40
C ILE A 98 -30.40 3.95 4.75
N VAL A 99 -30.70 3.75 6.04
CA VAL A 99 -31.58 2.66 6.47
C VAL A 99 -32.97 2.78 5.84
N SER A 100 -33.50 4.01 5.72
CA SER A 100 -34.81 4.25 5.12
C SER A 100 -34.87 3.92 3.62
N VAL A 101 -33.74 3.97 2.90
CA VAL A 101 -33.67 3.64 1.47
C VAL A 101 -33.11 2.24 1.21
N SER A 102 -32.92 1.44 2.27
CA SER A 102 -32.29 0.13 2.21
C SER A 102 -33.02 -0.83 1.28
N SER A 103 -32.27 -1.45 0.38
CA SER A 103 -32.75 -2.50 -0.54
C SER A 103 -31.83 -3.73 -0.48
N PRO A 104 -31.96 -4.61 0.53
CA PRO A 104 -31.02 -5.71 0.78
C PRO A 104 -30.92 -6.73 -0.37
N GLY A 105 -31.97 -6.87 -1.18
CA GLY A 105 -31.99 -7.80 -2.33
C GLY A 105 -31.33 -7.24 -3.59
N CYS A 106 -30.83 -6.00 -3.58
CA CYS A 106 -30.27 -5.38 -4.76
C CYS A 106 -28.74 -5.32 -4.74
N GLY A 107 -28.12 -5.99 -5.73
CA GLY A 107 -26.67 -5.96 -5.95
C GLY A 107 -26.14 -4.54 -6.14
N ALA A 108 -26.76 -3.76 -7.03
CA ALA A 108 -26.34 -2.38 -7.30
C ALA A 108 -26.41 -1.48 -6.06
N PHE A 109 -27.39 -1.69 -5.17
CA PHE A 109 -27.47 -0.95 -3.90
C PHE A 109 -26.32 -1.32 -2.97
N ALA A 110 -26.02 -2.61 -2.80
CA ALA A 110 -24.91 -3.07 -1.98
C ALA A 110 -23.55 -2.58 -2.51
N ASP A 111 -23.34 -2.65 -3.82
CA ASP A 111 -22.14 -2.12 -4.47
C ASP A 111 -22.03 -0.59 -4.31
N ALA A 112 -23.16 0.13 -4.38
CA ALA A 112 -23.20 1.56 -4.13
C ALA A 112 -22.89 1.91 -2.66
N LEU A 113 -23.31 1.10 -1.68
CA LEU A 113 -22.91 1.27 -0.27
C LEU A 113 -21.40 1.12 -0.08
N ALA A 114 -20.77 0.15 -0.76
CA ALA A 114 -19.32 0.00 -0.72
C ALA A 114 -18.59 1.17 -1.41
N ALA A 115 -19.06 1.59 -2.59
CA ALA A 115 -18.46 2.69 -3.38
C ALA A 115 -18.74 4.10 -2.82
N CYS A 116 -19.78 4.23 -2.00
CA CYS A 116 -20.13 5.45 -1.27
C CYS A 116 -18.96 5.96 -0.43
N ALA A 117 -18.15 5.05 0.14
CA ALA A 117 -16.95 5.42 0.88
C ALA A 117 -17.23 6.45 2.00
N SER A 118 -18.36 6.30 2.70
CA SER A 118 -18.67 7.05 3.92
C SER A 118 -18.85 6.08 5.09
N GLN A 119 -18.63 6.56 6.31
CA GLN A 119 -18.83 5.74 7.51
C GLN A 119 -20.27 5.21 7.61
N SER A 120 -21.28 6.04 7.35
CA SER A 120 -22.69 5.64 7.41
C SER A 120 -23.04 4.53 6.40
N CYS A 121 -22.50 4.62 5.18
CA CYS A 121 -22.70 3.62 4.14
C CYS A 121 -22.08 2.27 4.53
N LEU A 122 -20.84 2.27 5.01
CA LEU A 122 -20.15 1.04 5.39
C LEU A 122 -20.66 0.44 6.70
N ALA A 123 -21.15 1.24 7.64
CA ALA A 123 -21.83 0.76 8.83
C ALA A 123 -23.11 0.00 8.43
N HIS A 124 -23.92 0.54 7.51
CA HIS A 124 -25.11 -0.15 7.01
C HIS A 124 -24.76 -1.40 6.20
N LEU A 125 -23.72 -1.34 5.36
CA LEU A 125 -23.21 -2.53 4.68
C LEU A 125 -22.76 -3.61 5.68
N GLY A 126 -22.09 -3.23 6.76
CA GLY A 126 -21.71 -4.13 7.85
C GLY A 126 -22.92 -4.83 8.47
N ASN A 127 -24.03 -4.13 8.66
CA ASN A 127 -25.28 -4.73 9.11
C ASN A 127 -25.81 -5.78 8.12
N LEU A 128 -25.77 -5.49 6.81
CA LEU A 128 -26.18 -6.44 5.76
C LEU A 128 -25.28 -7.68 5.73
N ILE A 129 -23.95 -7.50 5.84
CA ILE A 129 -22.98 -8.60 5.90
C ILE A 129 -23.22 -9.47 7.12
N ASN A 130 -23.38 -8.87 8.30
CA ASN A 130 -23.62 -9.59 9.55
C ASN A 130 -24.96 -10.35 9.54
N ALA A 131 -25.96 -9.82 8.83
CA ALA A 131 -27.25 -10.47 8.61
C ALA A 131 -27.23 -11.53 7.50
N GLY A 132 -26.13 -11.69 6.75
CA GLY A 132 -26.04 -12.59 5.60
C GLY A 132 -26.89 -12.15 4.40
N ALA A 133 -27.24 -10.85 4.33
CA ALA A 133 -28.07 -10.27 3.28
C ALA A 133 -27.25 -9.54 2.20
N ALA A 134 -25.95 -9.36 2.40
CA ALA A 134 -25.08 -8.71 1.41
C ALA A 134 -24.67 -9.69 0.29
N PRO A 135 -24.62 -9.26 -0.98
CA PRO A 135 -24.11 -10.07 -2.08
C PRO A 135 -22.59 -10.21 -2.00
N GLU A 136 -22.05 -11.35 -2.46
CA GLU A 136 -20.61 -11.64 -2.44
C GLU A 136 -19.78 -10.62 -3.25
N SER A 137 -20.34 -10.02 -4.30
CA SER A 137 -19.65 -9.00 -5.12
C SER A 137 -19.17 -7.80 -4.30
N VAL A 138 -19.85 -7.50 -3.20
CA VAL A 138 -19.63 -6.28 -2.41
C VAL A 138 -18.22 -6.19 -1.82
N TYR A 139 -17.59 -7.33 -1.54
CA TYR A 139 -16.23 -7.33 -1.00
C TYR A 139 -15.25 -6.72 -2.00
N SER A 140 -15.40 -7.02 -3.30
CA SER A 140 -14.54 -6.46 -4.34
C SER A 140 -14.65 -4.94 -4.40
N SER A 141 -15.86 -4.39 -4.24
CA SER A 141 -16.13 -2.95 -4.23
C SER A 141 -15.40 -2.20 -3.11
N LEU A 142 -15.07 -2.86 -1.98
CA LEU A 142 -14.30 -2.25 -0.90
C LEU A 142 -12.87 -1.87 -1.33
N SER A 143 -12.30 -2.58 -2.31
CA SER A 143 -10.95 -2.28 -2.83
C SER A 143 -10.87 -0.95 -3.57
N LEU A 144 -12.02 -0.40 -4.00
CA LEU A 144 -12.13 0.83 -4.77
C LEU A 144 -12.24 2.09 -3.89
N VAL A 145 -12.26 1.95 -2.56
CA VAL A 145 -12.28 3.09 -1.63
C VAL A 145 -10.87 3.72 -1.59
N PRO A 146 -10.68 4.94 -2.15
CA PRO A 146 -9.34 5.43 -2.47
C PRO A 146 -8.60 6.02 -1.25
N ALA A 147 -9.32 6.64 -0.32
CA ALA A 147 -8.75 7.26 0.88
C ALA A 147 -9.70 7.05 2.07
N PRO A 148 -9.71 5.85 2.66
CA PRO A 148 -10.56 5.58 3.82
C PRO A 148 -10.16 6.47 5.01
N GLU A 149 -11.13 6.89 5.80
CA GLU A 149 -10.94 7.57 7.09
C GLU A 149 -11.10 6.57 8.25
N ASP A 150 -10.78 6.99 9.49
CA ASP A 150 -10.90 6.15 10.69
C ASP A 150 -12.27 5.47 10.81
N GLY A 151 -13.36 6.22 10.63
CA GLY A 151 -14.73 5.68 10.76
C GLY A 151 -15.07 4.58 9.74
N ILE A 152 -14.44 4.61 8.56
CA ILE A 152 -14.57 3.56 7.55
C ILE A 152 -13.84 2.30 8.02
N VAL A 153 -12.62 2.44 8.52
CA VAL A 153 -11.83 1.33 9.04
C VAL A 153 -12.52 0.68 10.24
N ASP A 154 -13.10 1.49 11.13
CA ASP A 154 -13.92 1.02 12.26
C ASP A 154 -15.12 0.19 11.78
N SER A 155 -15.81 0.66 10.74
CA SER A 155 -16.94 -0.04 10.15
C SER A 155 -16.52 -1.40 9.60
N VAL A 156 -15.41 -1.48 8.87
CA VAL A 156 -14.87 -2.76 8.35
C VAL A 156 -14.42 -3.69 9.46
N ALA A 157 -13.78 -3.16 10.50
CA ALA A 157 -13.36 -3.95 11.65
C ALA A 157 -14.56 -4.57 12.41
N SER A 158 -15.76 -3.99 12.32
CA SER A 158 -16.96 -4.54 12.95
C SER A 158 -17.46 -5.84 12.30
N PHE A 159 -17.20 -6.05 11.00
CA PHE A 159 -17.66 -7.23 10.26
C PHE A 159 -16.53 -8.12 9.71
N ILE A 160 -15.26 -7.82 10.02
CA ILE A 160 -14.10 -8.56 9.50
C ILE A 160 -14.19 -10.08 9.72
N ASP A 161 -14.75 -10.52 10.85
CA ASP A 161 -14.86 -11.94 11.18
C ASP A 161 -15.80 -12.70 10.24
N ARG A 162 -16.75 -12.00 9.60
CA ARG A 162 -17.68 -12.53 8.60
C ARG A 162 -17.13 -12.50 7.17
N VAL A 163 -15.98 -11.84 6.93
CA VAL A 163 -15.42 -11.73 5.58
C VAL A 163 -14.94 -13.12 5.11
N PRO A 164 -15.43 -13.60 3.95
CA PRO A 164 -15.01 -14.86 3.38
C PRO A 164 -13.60 -14.76 2.80
N LEU A 165 -13.00 -15.91 2.49
CA LEU A 165 -11.62 -15.99 1.97
C LEU A 165 -11.36 -15.08 0.77
N HIS A 166 -12.27 -15.07 -0.22
CA HIS A 166 -12.12 -14.26 -1.44
C HIS A 166 -12.29 -12.75 -1.16
N GLY A 167 -12.95 -12.38 -0.07
CA GLY A 167 -13.11 -10.98 0.37
C GLY A 167 -11.90 -10.42 1.13
N LEU A 168 -10.97 -11.27 1.59
CA LEU A 168 -9.81 -10.83 2.37
C LEU A 168 -8.86 -9.94 1.56
N LEU A 169 -8.64 -10.25 0.28
CA LEU A 169 -7.78 -9.45 -0.61
C LEU A 169 -8.36 -8.04 -0.81
N PRO A 170 -9.62 -7.86 -1.25
CA PRO A 170 -10.22 -6.54 -1.36
C PRO A 170 -10.22 -5.73 -0.06
N VAL A 171 -10.57 -6.36 1.06
CA VAL A 171 -10.53 -5.71 2.39
C VAL A 171 -9.12 -5.26 2.74
N SER A 172 -8.12 -6.12 2.55
CA SER A 172 -6.72 -5.74 2.81
C SER A 172 -6.23 -4.61 1.90
N SER A 173 -6.72 -4.51 0.66
CA SER A 173 -6.43 -3.39 -0.26
C SER A 173 -7.01 -2.08 0.24
N MET A 174 -8.24 -2.11 0.78
CA MET A 174 -8.83 -0.93 1.43
C MET A 174 -7.99 -0.47 2.62
N VAL A 175 -7.59 -1.40 3.50
CA VAL A 175 -6.75 -1.08 4.66
C VAL A 175 -5.35 -0.58 4.25
N GLN A 176 -4.80 -1.11 3.15
CA GLN A 176 -3.56 -0.63 2.55
C GLN A 176 -3.67 0.83 2.09
N SER A 177 -4.79 1.21 1.43
CA SER A 177 -5.05 2.60 1.05
C SER A 177 -5.10 3.50 2.28
N TYR A 178 -5.77 3.06 3.36
CA TYR A 178 -5.75 3.77 4.65
C TYR A 178 -4.32 3.92 5.19
N CYS A 179 -3.55 2.83 5.27
CA CYS A 179 -2.18 2.82 5.79
C CYS A 179 -1.17 3.63 4.97
N ASN A 180 -1.44 3.90 3.69
CA ASN A 180 -0.60 4.79 2.88
C ASN A 180 -0.77 6.26 3.27
N GLY A 181 -1.97 6.66 3.73
CA GLY A 181 -2.25 8.01 4.21
C GLY A 181 -1.92 8.24 5.69
N HIS A 182 -1.72 7.16 6.47
CA HIS A 182 -1.57 7.22 7.92
C HIS A 182 -0.27 6.54 8.37
N PRO A 183 0.83 7.29 8.62
CA PRO A 183 2.13 6.73 8.96
C PRO A 183 2.15 5.79 10.17
N GLU A 184 1.27 6.03 11.14
CA GLU A 184 1.14 5.20 12.35
C GLU A 184 -0.10 4.28 12.29
N CYS A 185 -0.56 3.86 11.10
CA CYS A 185 -1.79 3.06 10.95
C CYS A 185 -1.79 1.79 11.82
N GLY A 186 -0.62 1.18 12.05
CA GLY A 186 -0.48 0.01 12.93
C GLY A 186 -0.87 0.27 14.40
N ARG A 187 -1.00 1.52 14.85
CA ARG A 187 -1.50 1.87 16.19
C ARG A 187 -3.03 1.95 16.25
N ASN A 188 -3.71 2.09 15.12
CA ASN A 188 -5.17 2.15 15.08
C ASN A 188 -5.75 0.77 15.54
N PRO A 189 -6.61 0.73 16.58
CA PRO A 189 -7.15 -0.53 17.10
C PRO A 189 -7.98 -1.33 16.09
N SER A 190 -8.68 -0.64 15.18
CA SER A 190 -9.50 -1.26 14.13
C SER A 190 -8.62 -1.92 13.07
N VAL A 191 -7.51 -1.28 12.68
CA VAL A 191 -6.47 -1.90 11.83
C VAL A 191 -5.89 -3.14 12.51
N GLN A 192 -5.55 -3.05 13.80
CA GLN A 192 -5.05 -4.19 14.57
C GLN A 192 -6.04 -5.34 14.61
N ARG A 193 -7.32 -5.06 14.88
CA ARG A 193 -8.40 -6.05 14.88
C ARG A 193 -8.52 -6.74 13.52
N ILE A 194 -8.43 -5.98 12.42
CA ILE A 194 -8.49 -6.54 11.07
C ILE A 194 -7.31 -7.47 10.82
N ILE A 195 -6.08 -7.02 11.11
CA ILE A 195 -4.87 -7.84 10.93
C ILE A 195 -4.97 -9.12 11.77
N GLN A 196 -5.37 -9.01 13.03
CA GLN A 196 -5.52 -10.16 13.93
C GLN A 196 -6.56 -11.15 13.41
N SER A 197 -7.70 -10.69 12.91
CA SER A 197 -8.74 -11.57 12.34
C SER A 197 -8.26 -12.28 11.07
N ILE A 198 -7.49 -11.60 10.20
CA ILE A 198 -6.87 -12.22 9.01
C ILE A 198 -5.82 -13.26 9.44
N VAL A 199 -4.91 -12.90 10.35
CA VAL A 199 -3.83 -13.77 10.84
C VAL A 199 -4.38 -14.98 11.58
N ALA A 200 -5.48 -14.84 12.33
CA ALA A 200 -6.12 -15.95 13.04
C ALA A 200 -6.64 -17.05 12.10
N LYS A 201 -6.82 -16.76 10.81
CA LYS A 201 -7.17 -17.76 9.78
C LYS A 201 -5.95 -18.56 9.29
N LEU A 202 -4.72 -18.13 9.60
CA LEU A 202 -3.50 -18.88 9.26
C LEU A 202 -3.33 -20.07 10.21
N PRO A 203 -3.05 -21.27 9.68
CA PRO A 203 -2.58 -22.39 10.49
C PRO A 203 -1.28 -22.02 11.23
N ALA A 204 -1.09 -22.55 12.43
CA ALA A 204 0.12 -22.29 13.21
C ALA A 204 1.39 -22.67 12.42
N GLY A 205 2.30 -21.71 12.26
CA GLY A 205 3.52 -21.87 11.45
C GLY A 205 3.25 -22.23 9.98
N CYS A 206 2.07 -21.90 9.45
CA CYS A 206 1.61 -22.28 8.13
C CYS A 206 1.70 -23.79 7.84
N ARG A 207 1.57 -24.64 8.86
CA ARG A 207 1.54 -26.10 8.67
C ARG A 207 0.23 -26.50 7.97
N VAL A 208 0.36 -26.86 6.70
CA VAL A 208 -0.73 -27.36 5.84
C VAL A 208 -0.29 -28.64 5.15
N GLY A 209 -1.26 -29.44 4.67
CA GLY A 209 -0.97 -30.58 3.81
C GLY A 209 -0.58 -30.17 2.39
N GLU A 210 -0.44 -31.16 1.51
CA GLU A 210 -0.09 -30.97 0.10
C GLU A 210 -1.31 -30.73 -0.80
N ARG A 211 -2.51 -30.68 -0.22
CA ARG A 211 -3.74 -30.46 -0.98
C ARG A 211 -3.77 -29.04 -1.53
N PHE A 212 -4.07 -28.92 -2.82
CA PHE A 212 -4.15 -27.63 -3.51
C PHE A 212 -5.06 -26.62 -2.79
N ASP A 213 -6.25 -27.05 -2.32
CA ASP A 213 -7.20 -26.17 -1.66
C ASP A 213 -6.71 -25.64 -0.30
N GLU A 214 -5.86 -26.40 0.41
CA GLU A 214 -5.25 -25.96 1.67
C GLU A 214 -4.12 -24.95 1.40
N ILE A 215 -3.27 -25.24 0.40
CA ILE A 215 -2.19 -24.36 -0.06
C ILE A 215 -2.77 -23.02 -0.54
N GLU A 216 -3.77 -23.07 -1.41
CA GLU A 216 -4.42 -21.88 -1.98
C GLU A 216 -5.00 -20.98 -0.87
N LYS A 217 -5.71 -21.57 0.10
CA LYS A 217 -6.25 -20.85 1.26
C LYS A 217 -5.16 -20.11 2.03
N THR A 218 -4.07 -20.81 2.39
CA THR A 218 -2.95 -20.18 3.12
C THR A 218 -2.25 -19.11 2.30
N VAL A 219 -2.05 -19.33 1.00
CA VAL A 219 -1.47 -18.34 0.08
C VAL A 219 -2.35 -17.08 0.01
N ILE A 220 -3.67 -17.20 -0.11
CA ILE A 220 -4.58 -16.05 -0.12
C ILE A 220 -4.46 -15.27 1.18
N ILE A 221 -4.47 -15.94 2.33
CA ILE A 221 -4.37 -15.26 3.64
C ILE A 221 -3.02 -14.54 3.78
N LEU A 222 -1.91 -15.18 3.39
CA LEU A 222 -0.58 -14.57 3.37
C LEU A 222 -0.52 -13.35 2.43
N LYS A 223 -1.12 -13.45 1.24
CA LYS A 223 -1.23 -12.32 0.32
C LYS A 223 -2.05 -11.18 0.92
N SER A 224 -3.19 -11.46 1.55
CA SER A 224 -4.03 -10.45 2.20
C SER A 224 -3.29 -9.72 3.32
N VAL A 225 -2.64 -10.45 4.24
CA VAL A 225 -1.91 -9.79 5.31
C VAL A 225 -0.67 -9.05 4.79
N GLY A 226 0.03 -9.61 3.80
CA GLY A 226 1.16 -8.98 3.13
C GLY A 226 0.79 -7.77 2.27
N ASN A 227 -0.50 -7.66 1.92
CA ASN A 227 -1.03 -6.52 1.19
C ASN A 227 -1.23 -5.29 2.08
N ILE A 228 -1.18 -5.39 3.42
CA ILE A 228 -1.30 -4.23 4.33
C ILE A 228 0.10 -3.68 4.64
N ALA A 229 0.39 -2.43 4.30
CA ALA A 229 1.70 -1.81 4.55
C ALA A 229 1.84 -1.23 5.96
N ASN A 230 3.09 -0.92 6.33
CA ASN A 230 3.43 -0.08 7.49
C ASN A 230 2.91 -0.58 8.84
N GLU A 231 2.72 -1.90 8.97
CA GLU A 231 2.31 -2.57 10.21
C GLU A 231 3.28 -3.69 10.59
N GLN A 232 3.36 -4.01 11.89
CA GLN A 232 4.28 -5.02 12.45
C GLN A 232 3.58 -6.15 13.20
N HIS A 233 2.26 -6.09 13.38
CA HIS A 233 1.47 -7.07 14.14
C HIS A 233 1.43 -8.45 13.47
N SER A 234 1.46 -8.50 12.13
CA SER A 234 1.52 -9.77 11.41
C SER A 234 2.92 -10.39 11.31
N LEU A 235 3.96 -9.60 11.60
CA LEU A 235 5.35 -10.01 11.39
C LEU A 235 5.69 -11.32 12.10
N PRO A 236 5.34 -11.54 13.39
CA PRO A 236 5.65 -12.79 14.07
C PRO A 236 5.07 -14.02 13.37
N SER A 237 3.82 -13.96 12.91
CA SER A 237 3.16 -15.07 12.22
C SER A 237 3.78 -15.35 10.85
N ILE A 238 4.11 -14.29 10.09
CA ILE A 238 4.78 -14.44 8.80
C ILE A 238 6.18 -15.06 8.99
N LEU A 239 6.95 -14.59 9.97
CA LEU A 239 8.28 -15.13 10.27
C LEU A 239 8.22 -16.58 10.76
N ALA A 240 7.18 -16.95 11.54
CA ALA A 240 6.97 -18.33 11.96
C ALA A 240 6.68 -19.27 10.78
N CYS A 241 5.97 -18.79 9.76
CA CYS A 241 5.79 -19.55 8.51
C CYS A 241 7.11 -19.71 7.76
N ILE A 242 7.91 -18.64 7.66
CA ILE A 242 9.21 -18.67 6.98
C ILE A 242 10.20 -19.63 7.66
N ASP A 243 10.21 -19.67 8.99
CA ASP A 243 11.08 -20.58 9.76
C ASP A 243 10.67 -22.05 9.64
N ASN A 244 9.43 -22.34 9.20
CA ASN A 244 8.94 -23.70 9.12
C ASN A 244 9.49 -24.39 7.87
N GLN A 245 10.35 -25.38 8.10
CA GLN A 245 10.99 -26.15 7.03
C GLN A 245 10.09 -27.23 6.39
N HIS A 246 8.90 -27.46 6.95
CA HIS A 246 8.00 -28.55 6.54
C HIS A 246 6.69 -28.01 5.94
N ILE A 247 6.76 -26.89 5.21
CA ILE A 247 5.62 -26.33 4.48
C ILE A 247 5.84 -26.44 2.97
N PRO A 248 4.76 -26.50 2.17
CA PRO A 248 4.88 -26.47 0.72
C PRO A 248 5.63 -25.23 0.23
N ARG A 249 6.41 -25.39 -0.84
CA ARG A 249 7.22 -24.32 -1.45
C ARG A 249 6.41 -23.06 -1.71
N ASP A 250 5.21 -23.19 -2.31
CA ASP A 250 4.36 -22.05 -2.68
C ASP A 250 3.89 -21.24 -1.45
N VAL A 251 3.68 -21.91 -0.31
CA VAL A 251 3.36 -21.26 0.96
C VAL A 251 4.58 -20.51 1.49
N LYS A 252 5.77 -21.10 1.40
CA LYS A 252 7.03 -20.45 1.81
C LYS A 252 7.30 -19.21 0.95
N LEU A 253 7.13 -19.30 -0.36
CA LEU A 253 7.23 -18.17 -1.30
C LEU A 253 6.23 -17.06 -0.96
N ALA A 254 4.96 -17.42 -0.73
CA ALA A 254 3.93 -16.47 -0.34
C ALA A 254 4.25 -15.78 1.00
N ALA A 255 4.84 -16.49 1.97
CA ALA A 255 5.24 -15.93 3.25
C ALA A 255 6.39 -14.93 3.10
N ILE A 256 7.40 -15.24 2.28
CA ILE A 256 8.49 -14.29 1.96
C ILE A 256 7.93 -13.05 1.26
N ASN A 257 7.05 -13.24 0.27
CA ASN A 257 6.43 -12.14 -0.47
C ASN A 257 5.53 -11.26 0.42
N ALA A 258 4.90 -11.84 1.45
CA ALA A 258 4.05 -11.09 2.39
C ALA A 258 4.83 -10.03 3.19
N LEU A 259 6.16 -10.12 3.24
CA LEU A 259 7.00 -9.14 3.91
C LEU A 259 7.24 -7.88 3.06
N ARG A 260 6.88 -7.84 1.76
CA ARG A 260 7.34 -6.80 0.79
C ARG A 260 6.97 -5.37 1.15
N ARG A 261 5.88 -5.19 1.91
CA ARG A 261 5.38 -3.87 2.38
C ARG A 261 5.48 -3.71 3.89
N LYS A 262 6.14 -4.66 4.57
CA LYS A 262 6.41 -4.56 6.00
C LYS A 262 7.65 -3.69 6.22
N PRO A 263 7.73 -2.98 7.35
CA PRO A 263 8.93 -2.22 7.69
C PRO A 263 10.20 -3.08 7.64
N CYS A 264 11.28 -2.50 7.13
CA CYS A 264 12.59 -3.12 7.11
C CYS A 264 13.13 -3.21 8.55
N SER A 265 13.12 -4.41 9.14
CA SER A 265 13.67 -4.66 10.48
C SER A 265 14.87 -5.62 10.41
N GLN A 266 15.77 -5.55 11.39
CA GLN A 266 16.92 -6.45 11.47
C GLN A 266 16.47 -7.92 11.55
N GLN A 267 15.47 -8.21 12.39
CA GLN A 267 14.91 -9.57 12.55
C GLN A 267 14.41 -10.15 11.22
N ARG A 268 13.70 -9.34 10.41
CA ARG A 268 13.26 -9.72 9.06
C ARG A 268 14.48 -10.02 8.18
N ASN A 269 15.42 -9.09 8.13
CA ASN A 269 16.57 -9.16 7.21
C ASN A 269 17.48 -10.35 7.53
N ASP A 270 17.73 -10.64 8.81
CA ASP A 270 18.57 -11.77 9.23
C ASP A 270 17.99 -13.11 8.78
N LYS A 271 16.67 -13.30 8.94
CA LYS A 271 15.98 -14.52 8.53
C LYS A 271 16.02 -14.71 7.02
N ILE A 272 15.73 -13.65 6.25
CA ILE A 272 15.74 -13.72 4.79
C ILE A 272 17.18 -13.91 4.25
N SER A 273 18.17 -13.26 4.87
CA SER A 273 19.59 -13.43 4.54
C SER A 273 20.06 -14.88 4.73
N LYS A 274 19.58 -15.55 5.80
CA LYS A 274 19.86 -16.97 6.03
C LYS A 274 19.31 -17.86 4.92
N LEU A 275 18.05 -17.66 4.50
CA LEU A 275 17.44 -18.44 3.42
C LEU A 275 18.18 -18.25 2.09
N TYR A 276 18.52 -17.01 1.74
CA TYR A 276 19.24 -16.72 0.51
C TYR A 276 20.61 -17.43 0.44
N ARG A 277 21.31 -17.53 1.58
CA ARG A 277 22.64 -18.14 1.68
C ARG A 277 22.62 -19.67 1.77
N ASP A 278 21.49 -20.28 2.11
CA ASP A 278 21.41 -21.73 2.27
C ASP A 278 21.27 -22.42 0.91
N HIS A 279 22.34 -23.08 0.45
CA HIS A 279 22.35 -23.81 -0.82
C HIS A 279 21.45 -25.05 -0.82
N LYS A 280 20.91 -25.47 0.33
CA LYS A 280 19.94 -26.57 0.44
C LYS A 280 18.49 -26.11 0.22
N GLU A 281 18.23 -24.81 0.30
CA GLU A 281 16.90 -24.27 0.02
C GLU A 281 16.62 -24.28 -1.48
N ASP A 282 15.34 -24.34 -1.81
CA ASP A 282 14.84 -24.31 -3.18
C ASP A 282 15.30 -23.03 -3.92
N VAL A 283 15.60 -23.16 -5.22
CA VAL A 283 16.12 -22.07 -6.05
C VAL A 283 15.17 -20.87 -6.07
N GLU A 284 13.86 -21.10 -6.18
CA GLU A 284 12.85 -20.03 -6.19
C GLU A 284 12.79 -19.34 -4.83
N VAL A 285 12.89 -20.10 -3.73
CA VAL A 285 12.93 -19.56 -2.36
C VAL A 285 14.14 -18.65 -2.16
N ARG A 286 15.31 -19.06 -2.67
CA ARG A 286 16.54 -18.25 -2.60
C ARG A 286 16.43 -16.98 -3.44
N ILE A 287 15.86 -17.08 -4.66
CA ILE A 287 15.63 -15.92 -5.54
C ILE A 287 14.64 -14.94 -4.91
N GLU A 288 13.52 -15.42 -4.37
CA GLU A 288 12.52 -14.57 -3.70
C GLU A 288 13.11 -13.94 -2.44
N SER A 289 13.93 -14.67 -1.69
CA SER A 289 14.67 -14.12 -0.53
C SER A 289 15.61 -12.98 -0.94
N PHE A 290 16.34 -13.14 -2.05
CA PHE A 290 17.15 -12.06 -2.61
C PHE A 290 16.30 -10.84 -3.00
N ARG A 291 15.20 -11.03 -3.74
CA ARG A 291 14.28 -9.93 -4.11
C ARG A 291 13.79 -9.20 -2.87
N GLN A 292 13.53 -9.95 -1.81
CA GLN A 292 13.01 -9.41 -0.57
C GLN A 292 14.04 -8.60 0.23
N LEU A 293 15.32 -8.97 0.18
CA LEU A 293 16.42 -8.13 0.68
C LEU A 293 16.55 -6.83 -0.13
N MET A 294 16.34 -6.89 -1.44
CA MET A 294 16.41 -5.73 -2.33
C MET A 294 15.25 -4.74 -2.17
N GLN A 295 14.19 -5.07 -1.42
CA GLN A 295 13.19 -4.09 -0.97
C GLN A 295 13.73 -3.12 0.09
N CYS A 296 14.80 -3.50 0.79
CA CYS A 296 15.38 -2.75 1.89
C CYS A 296 16.91 -2.68 1.75
N PRO A 297 17.45 -2.15 0.64
CA PRO A 297 18.87 -2.23 0.37
C PRO A 297 19.66 -1.36 1.36
N SER A 298 20.72 -1.93 1.92
CA SER A 298 21.76 -1.23 2.69
C SER A 298 23.14 -1.68 2.20
N ASP A 299 24.19 -0.94 2.55
CA ASP A 299 25.55 -1.33 2.20
C ASP A 299 25.91 -2.71 2.75
N ASP A 300 25.51 -3.02 3.99
CA ASP A 300 25.74 -4.33 4.60
C ASP A 300 25.00 -5.44 3.84
N ILE A 301 23.72 -5.24 3.52
CA ILE A 301 22.92 -6.23 2.76
C ILE A 301 23.53 -6.47 1.38
N VAL A 302 23.93 -5.41 0.67
CA VAL A 302 24.50 -5.53 -0.67
C VAL A 302 25.89 -6.18 -0.62
N GLN A 303 26.74 -5.82 0.34
CA GLN A 303 28.02 -6.49 0.54
C GLN A 303 27.83 -7.99 0.78
N ASN A 304 26.91 -8.33 1.67
CA ASN A 304 26.54 -9.71 2.00
C ASN A 304 26.04 -10.51 0.78
N ILE A 305 25.31 -9.86 -0.13
CA ILE A 305 24.84 -10.46 -1.39
C ILE A 305 25.98 -10.66 -2.38
N VAL A 306 26.85 -9.67 -2.55
CA VAL A 306 27.99 -9.73 -3.47
C VAL A 306 28.97 -10.83 -3.05
N ASP A 307 29.23 -10.98 -1.75
CA ASP A 307 30.09 -12.04 -1.22
C ASP A 307 29.47 -13.43 -1.40
N ALA A 308 28.17 -13.56 -1.16
CA ALA A 308 27.44 -14.80 -1.46
C ALA A 308 27.51 -15.13 -2.97
N LEU A 309 27.34 -14.13 -3.83
CA LEU A 309 27.40 -14.30 -5.28
C LEU A 309 28.79 -14.77 -5.75
N ARG A 310 29.89 -14.33 -5.13
CA ARG A 310 31.25 -14.80 -5.47
C ARG A 310 31.41 -16.31 -5.25
N ASN A 311 30.76 -16.84 -4.21
CA ASN A 311 30.82 -18.25 -3.81
C ASN A 311 29.63 -19.08 -4.34
N GLU A 312 28.75 -18.48 -5.14
CA GLU A 312 27.57 -19.17 -5.66
C GLU A 312 27.97 -20.31 -6.60
N THR A 313 27.23 -21.42 -6.50
CA THR A 313 27.47 -22.65 -7.28
C THR A 313 26.29 -22.99 -8.18
N ILE A 314 25.09 -22.50 -7.85
CA ILE A 314 23.87 -22.70 -8.61
C ILE A 314 23.71 -21.57 -9.62
N ASN A 315 23.86 -21.91 -10.90
CA ASN A 315 23.78 -20.93 -12.00
C ASN A 315 22.43 -20.19 -12.06
N GLN A 316 21.33 -20.83 -11.66
CA GLN A 316 20.00 -20.19 -11.67
C GLN A 316 19.95 -18.99 -10.71
N VAL A 317 20.36 -19.18 -9.46
CA VAL A 317 20.43 -18.10 -8.46
C VAL A 317 21.45 -17.05 -8.89
N GLY A 318 22.66 -17.49 -9.27
CA GLY A 318 23.74 -16.58 -9.67
C GLY A 318 23.39 -15.71 -10.87
N SER A 319 22.78 -16.28 -11.92
CA SER A 319 22.32 -15.57 -13.12
C SER A 319 21.25 -14.54 -12.79
N TYR A 320 20.26 -14.91 -11.97
CA TYR A 320 19.19 -14.00 -11.57
C TYR A 320 19.72 -12.81 -10.79
N VAL A 321 20.50 -13.08 -9.72
CA VAL A 321 21.08 -12.03 -8.86
C VAL A 321 21.99 -11.12 -9.68
N TRP A 322 22.88 -11.69 -10.49
CA TRP A 322 23.80 -10.93 -11.32
C TRP A 322 23.08 -10.00 -12.30
N SER A 323 22.05 -10.51 -13.00
CA SER A 323 21.29 -9.71 -13.96
C SER A 323 20.48 -8.62 -13.27
N PHE A 324 19.87 -8.90 -12.12
CA PHE A 324 19.18 -7.89 -11.31
C PHE A 324 20.10 -6.75 -10.91
N LEU A 325 21.25 -7.06 -10.29
CA LEU A 325 22.17 -6.04 -9.79
C LEU A 325 22.72 -5.18 -10.93
N ASN A 326 23.12 -5.78 -12.05
CA ASN A 326 23.63 -5.03 -13.20
C ASN A 326 22.55 -4.17 -13.88
N THR A 327 21.32 -4.68 -14.00
CA THR A 327 20.19 -3.95 -14.56
C THR A 327 19.83 -2.76 -13.67
N LYS A 328 19.66 -2.98 -12.36
CA LYS A 328 19.36 -1.89 -11.42
C LYS A 328 20.46 -0.84 -11.38
N ARG A 329 21.74 -1.24 -11.42
CA ARG A 329 22.89 -0.32 -11.48
C ARG A 329 22.88 0.61 -12.71
N ARG A 330 22.27 0.17 -13.81
CA ARG A 330 22.17 0.91 -15.09
C ARG A 330 20.76 1.44 -15.38
N SER A 331 19.82 1.25 -14.46
CA SER A 331 18.42 1.61 -14.69
C SER A 331 18.26 3.12 -14.92
N THR A 332 17.35 3.49 -15.79
CA THR A 332 16.94 4.89 -16.00
C THR A 332 15.75 5.28 -15.13
N ASN A 333 15.20 4.34 -14.36
CA ASN A 333 14.09 4.58 -13.45
C ASN A 333 14.52 5.48 -12.28
N PRO A 334 13.91 6.66 -12.11
CA PRO A 334 14.21 7.54 -10.99
C PRO A 334 14.04 6.87 -9.62
N GLY A 335 13.06 5.97 -9.47
CA GLY A 335 12.82 5.22 -8.24
C GLY A 335 13.91 4.20 -7.89
N SER A 336 14.85 3.93 -8.79
CA SER A 336 16.01 3.06 -8.53
C SER A 336 17.27 3.83 -8.11
N TYR A 337 17.21 5.17 -8.00
CA TYR A 337 18.38 6.02 -7.73
C TYR A 337 19.11 5.65 -6.43
N ASP A 338 18.38 5.42 -5.34
CA ASP A 338 19.00 5.07 -4.05
C ASP A 338 19.72 3.72 -4.13
N LEU A 339 19.06 2.72 -4.71
CA LEU A 339 19.66 1.40 -4.95
C LEU A 339 20.88 1.51 -5.88
N GLN A 340 20.82 2.33 -6.93
CA GLN A 340 21.97 2.55 -7.81
C GLN A 340 23.19 3.11 -7.07
N ASN A 341 22.97 4.08 -6.19
CA ASN A 341 24.06 4.68 -5.43
C ASN A 341 24.73 3.66 -4.50
N VAL A 342 23.94 2.80 -3.87
CA VAL A 342 24.47 1.65 -3.12
C VAL A 342 25.27 0.74 -4.06
N LEU A 343 24.68 0.28 -5.17
CA LEU A 343 25.29 -0.69 -6.09
C LEU A 343 26.58 -0.17 -6.77
N LYS A 344 26.72 1.13 -7.02
CA LYS A 344 27.92 1.72 -7.63
C LYS A 344 29.17 1.59 -6.76
N ARG A 345 29.00 1.37 -5.44
CA ARG A 345 30.11 1.18 -4.49
C ARG A 345 30.70 -0.23 -4.52
N PHE A 346 30.02 -1.19 -5.15
CA PHE A 346 30.40 -2.60 -5.11
C PHE A 346 30.84 -3.12 -6.49
N HIS A 347 31.87 -3.98 -6.48
CA HIS A 347 32.30 -4.70 -7.68
C HIS A 347 31.54 -6.03 -7.81
N ILE A 348 30.64 -6.09 -8.80
CA ILE A 348 29.83 -7.28 -9.08
C ILE A 348 30.63 -8.25 -9.97
N PRO A 349 30.82 -9.52 -9.56
CA PRO A 349 31.58 -10.51 -10.33
C PRO A 349 30.92 -10.81 -11.68
N GLN A 350 31.71 -11.04 -12.74
CA GLN A 350 31.20 -11.28 -14.10
C GLN A 350 30.87 -12.75 -14.40
N ARG A 351 31.14 -13.67 -13.46
CA ARG A 351 30.99 -15.13 -13.64
C ARG A 351 29.60 -15.57 -14.15
N PHE A 352 28.56 -14.82 -13.82
CA PHE A 352 27.17 -15.17 -14.11
C PHE A 352 26.57 -14.41 -15.30
N ASP A 353 27.42 -13.86 -16.17
CA ASP A 353 27.00 -13.45 -17.51
C ASP A 353 26.87 -14.68 -18.44
N VAL A 354 25.88 -15.52 -18.15
CA VAL A 354 25.62 -16.80 -18.83
C VAL A 354 24.48 -16.68 -19.84
N ASP A 355 24.21 -17.74 -20.63
CA ASP A 355 23.18 -17.71 -21.68
C ASP A 355 21.77 -17.39 -21.12
N PRO A 356 21.14 -16.27 -21.53
CA PRO A 356 19.83 -15.83 -21.03
C PRO A 356 18.68 -16.79 -21.34
N ARG A 357 18.83 -17.72 -22.29
CA ARG A 357 17.79 -18.67 -22.67
C ARG A 357 17.73 -19.90 -21.79
N ARG A 358 18.75 -20.09 -20.94
CA ARG A 358 18.93 -21.30 -20.12
C ARG A 358 18.85 -21.05 -18.62
N PHE A 359 19.09 -19.80 -18.19
CA PHE A 359 19.19 -19.45 -16.79
C PHE A 359 18.32 -18.25 -16.46
N SER A 360 17.76 -18.25 -15.24
CA SER A 360 16.83 -17.23 -14.78
C SER A 360 17.44 -15.84 -14.84
N ARG A 361 16.63 -14.85 -15.23
CA ARG A 361 17.05 -13.47 -15.45
C ARG A 361 16.04 -12.46 -14.95
N TYR A 362 16.57 -11.31 -14.54
CA TYR A 362 15.79 -10.09 -14.32
C TYR A 362 15.95 -9.14 -15.51
N TYR A 363 14.82 -8.66 -16.02
CA TYR A 363 14.76 -7.61 -17.04
C TYR A 363 13.93 -6.44 -16.53
N GLU A 364 14.37 -5.24 -16.90
CA GLU A 364 13.63 -4.00 -16.66
C GLU A 364 13.47 -3.29 -17.99
N PHE A 365 12.23 -3.15 -18.43
CA PHE A 365 11.86 -2.40 -19.60
C PHE A 365 11.12 -1.16 -19.13
N GLY A 366 11.62 0.00 -19.53
CA GLY A 366 10.94 1.23 -19.17
C GLY A 366 11.60 2.44 -19.78
N TYR A 367 10.79 3.47 -19.98
CA TYR A 367 11.24 4.75 -20.48
C TYR A 367 10.79 5.84 -19.51
N PHE A 368 11.69 6.78 -19.24
CA PHE A 368 11.40 7.96 -18.45
C PHE A 368 11.14 9.15 -19.36
N ASP A 369 9.90 9.61 -19.38
CA ASP A 369 9.53 10.89 -19.98
C ASP A 369 9.82 12.01 -18.98
N LYS A 370 10.92 12.74 -19.21
CA LYS A 370 11.34 13.87 -18.38
C LYS A 370 10.36 15.03 -18.40
N GLU A 371 9.67 15.27 -19.53
CA GLU A 371 8.75 16.40 -19.67
C GLU A 371 7.46 16.15 -18.90
N ARG A 372 6.99 14.90 -18.90
CA ARG A 372 5.77 14.49 -18.17
C ARG A 372 6.04 13.97 -16.77
N SER A 373 7.30 13.87 -16.36
CA SER A 373 7.72 13.19 -15.11
C SER A 373 7.07 11.81 -14.94
N PHE A 374 6.94 11.09 -16.06
CA PHE A 374 6.24 9.81 -16.15
C PHE A 374 7.23 8.69 -16.44
N PHE A 375 7.10 7.57 -15.73
CA PHE A 375 7.87 6.36 -15.99
C PHE A 375 6.93 5.21 -16.27
N GLU A 376 7.04 4.63 -17.46
CA GLU A 376 6.40 3.36 -17.78
C GLU A 376 7.39 2.24 -17.46
N ASN A 377 6.97 1.21 -16.72
CA ASN A 377 7.83 0.11 -16.30
C ASN A 377 7.13 -1.23 -16.46
N ASP A 378 7.77 -2.13 -17.21
CA ASP A 378 7.49 -3.55 -17.22
C ASP A 378 8.72 -4.30 -16.67
N GLN A 379 8.51 -5.01 -15.57
CA GLN A 379 9.51 -5.94 -15.04
C GLN A 379 9.17 -7.34 -15.53
N LEU A 380 10.09 -7.93 -16.31
CA LEU A 380 9.93 -9.27 -16.83
C LEU A 380 10.90 -10.22 -16.13
N PHE A 381 10.35 -11.37 -15.74
CA PHE A 381 11.07 -12.47 -15.13
C PHE A 381 10.96 -13.65 -16.08
N ASN A 382 12.10 -14.24 -16.42
CA ASN A 382 12.12 -15.52 -17.13
C ASN A 382 12.72 -16.54 -16.15
N GLU A 383 11.96 -17.60 -15.86
CA GLU A 383 12.38 -18.70 -14.99
C GLU A 383 13.22 -19.72 -15.75
#